data_AF-H8GSN3-F1
#
_entry.id   AF-H8GSN3-F1
#
_cell.length_a   1.000
_cell.length_b   1.000
_cell.length_c   1.000
_cell.angle_alpha   90.00
_cell.angle_beta   90.00
_cell.angle_gamma   90.00
#
_symmetry.space_group_name_H-M   'P 1'
#
loop_
_entity.id
_entity.type
_entity.pdbx_description
1 polymer ?
#
loop_
_entity_poly.entity_id
_entity_poly.type
_entity_poly.pdbx_seq_one_letter_code
_entity_poly.pdbx_strand_id
1 'polypeptide(L)'
;MRLLSDLMSPRALERVIQDAAQVRGLPVAGLDRAALEDILKREVFKRLQLSVPAPLAKKRVSEVLAELVLADQAVAAARTAPVGGPNAAEAARAEAARTVTQLEEGLRRFALYFDWPETQRLRGVLGIARQQQEEGQAPAPLLQEGQDLLGALERRLQEELVIQAQDLAELRATFARVQGLGSRDVRRVEGLINQIAEAQDQQTLLPAEVDRARTLAFKLRRSLESSVVQSAGGAAAPLPADAQARVQALEQEHVARRLSDLGNEYAALFELRPDLSQNHEKLRETHAAGTLRSEAAEAWQVTLAEARRGALEQQRSELSDLDGRFAAVQDSPAAQDARLRLEVARSILAGDGLITAELRELTATLTALNSSPETMDHLLEQQRELAELERAVRDVPGAQAELRADLAAARSALVLGQVADLGPLWRVLERHMGRAAQQREDFDARADHVVEQYDQVRTLAGETTQSLGRLAETLRAQRRLGPMSPQARARYAQTLEGAEALLIEARAEYEAAQQVTSTFGEDALSGLLDLFDLGGGADTAELAPAGGPVAALPHDAWTVRAGQITGGQPAGSAQPVAALLAQADAAGLHRLDMGDASHVWSARRGQGGDWRLARAADWDTLDREVGAWLDG
;
A
#
# COMPACT_ATOMS: atom_id res chain seq x y z
N MET A 1 18.69 -8.24 -9.78
CA MET A 1 17.58 -7.95 -10.71
C MET A 1 16.39 -7.28 -10.01
N ARG A 2 15.79 -7.86 -8.96
CA ARG A 2 14.58 -7.32 -8.28
C ARG A 2 14.69 -5.89 -7.72
N LEU A 3 15.88 -5.43 -7.31
CA LEU A 3 16.08 -4.11 -6.71
C LEU A 3 16.20 -2.96 -7.71
N LEU A 4 16.33 -3.27 -9.01
CA LEU A 4 16.38 -2.28 -10.09
C LEU A 4 15.15 -2.35 -11.00
N SER A 5 14.23 -3.27 -10.73
CA SER A 5 13.07 -3.52 -11.59
C SER A 5 12.02 -2.41 -11.53
N ASP A 6 12.14 -1.47 -10.59
CA ASP A 6 11.34 -0.24 -10.52
C ASP A 6 11.89 0.87 -11.43
N LEU A 7 13.18 0.82 -11.80
CA LEU A 7 13.84 1.84 -12.62
C LEU A 7 14.15 1.41 -14.05
N MET A 8 14.34 0.11 -14.26
CA MET A 8 14.72 -0.47 -15.54
C MET A 8 14.06 -1.82 -15.74
N SER A 9 13.79 -2.18 -16.99
CA SER A 9 13.27 -3.51 -17.29
C SER A 9 14.33 -4.60 -17.04
N PRO A 10 13.93 -5.81 -16.64
CA PRO A 10 14.84 -6.94 -16.46
C PRO A 10 15.68 -7.23 -17.71
N ARG A 11 15.05 -7.19 -18.90
CA ARG A 11 15.73 -7.38 -20.19
C ARG A 11 16.75 -6.28 -20.49
N ALA A 12 16.43 -5.02 -20.21
CA ALA A 12 17.38 -3.93 -20.42
C ALA A 12 18.61 -4.08 -19.51
N LEU A 13 18.38 -4.50 -18.26
CA LEU A 13 19.47 -4.80 -17.33
C LEU A 13 20.29 -6.01 -17.78
N GLU A 14 19.65 -7.09 -18.23
CA GLU A 14 20.31 -8.27 -18.79
C GLU A 14 21.17 -7.91 -20.00
N ARG A 15 20.63 -7.13 -20.93
CA ARG A 15 21.32 -6.68 -22.13
C ARG A 15 22.51 -5.79 -21.78
N VAL A 16 22.34 -4.84 -20.86
CA VAL A 16 23.45 -3.99 -20.39
C VAL A 16 24.55 -4.83 -19.75
N ILE A 17 24.19 -5.84 -18.95
CA ILE A 17 25.17 -6.75 -18.32
C ILE A 17 25.85 -7.62 -19.39
N GLN A 18 25.09 -8.17 -20.35
CA GLN A 18 25.63 -8.96 -21.47
C GLN A 18 26.60 -8.14 -22.33
N ASP A 19 26.19 -6.95 -22.76
CA ASP A 19 27.02 -6.04 -23.56
C ASP A 19 28.29 -5.66 -22.77
N ALA A 20 28.16 -5.36 -21.48
CA ALA A 20 29.28 -5.00 -20.60
C ALA A 20 30.23 -6.18 -20.34
N ALA A 21 29.71 -7.40 -20.24
CA ALA A 21 30.50 -8.63 -20.10
C ALA A 21 31.24 -8.95 -21.41
N GLN A 22 30.57 -8.78 -22.55
CA GLN A 22 31.15 -9.00 -23.87
C GLN A 22 32.30 -8.01 -24.16
N VAL A 23 32.15 -6.74 -23.80
CA VAL A 23 33.22 -5.73 -23.87
C VAL A 23 34.43 -6.13 -23.00
N ARG A 24 34.19 -6.81 -21.88
CA ARG A 24 35.23 -7.33 -20.98
C ARG A 24 35.78 -8.69 -21.43
N GLY A 25 35.28 -9.26 -22.52
CA GLY A 25 35.70 -10.58 -23.01
C GLY A 25 35.27 -11.74 -22.11
N LEU A 26 34.30 -11.53 -21.22
CA LEU A 26 33.83 -12.52 -20.26
C LEU A 26 32.42 -13.00 -20.64
N PRO A 27 32.12 -14.31 -20.53
CA PRO A 27 30.74 -14.77 -20.55
C PRO A 27 30.01 -14.30 -19.27
N VAL A 28 28.70 -14.09 -19.32
CA VAL A 28 27.90 -13.65 -18.16
C VAL A 28 28.05 -14.60 -16.96
N ALA A 29 28.16 -15.91 -17.22
CA ALA A 29 28.39 -16.93 -16.19
C ALA A 29 29.78 -16.86 -15.53
N GLY A 30 30.73 -16.13 -16.13
CA GLY A 30 32.09 -15.93 -15.64
C GLY A 30 32.32 -14.58 -14.96
N LEU A 31 31.27 -13.77 -14.75
CA LEU A 31 31.39 -12.51 -14.03
C LEU A 31 31.64 -12.76 -12.54
N ASP A 32 32.81 -12.35 -12.05
CA ASP A 32 33.09 -12.30 -10.62
C ASP A 32 32.42 -11.08 -9.97
N ARG A 33 32.41 -11.06 -8.63
CA ARG A 33 31.78 -9.98 -7.86
C ARG A 33 32.37 -8.61 -8.19
N ALA A 34 33.69 -8.54 -8.37
CA ALA A 34 34.37 -7.29 -8.67
C ALA A 34 33.98 -6.75 -10.05
N ALA A 35 33.87 -7.62 -11.06
CA ALA A 35 33.38 -7.27 -12.38
C ALA A 35 31.91 -6.83 -12.35
N LEU A 36 31.06 -7.54 -11.59
CA LEU A 36 29.65 -7.16 -11.45
C LEU A 36 29.50 -5.81 -10.75
N GLU A 37 30.29 -5.54 -9.70
CA GLU A 37 30.32 -4.26 -9.00
C GLU A 37 30.77 -3.11 -9.92
N ASP A 38 31.78 -3.33 -10.77
CA ASP A 38 32.22 -2.34 -11.76
C ASP A 38 31.13 -2.07 -12.82
N ILE A 39 30.47 -3.13 -13.33
CA ILE A 39 29.36 -3.02 -14.29
C ILE A 39 28.20 -2.22 -13.70
N LEU A 40 27.86 -2.48 -12.43
CA LEU A 40 26.80 -1.76 -11.72
C LEU A 40 27.14 -0.27 -11.55
N LYS A 41 28.40 0.05 -11.19
CA LYS A 41 28.85 1.42 -10.94
C LYS A 41 29.06 2.26 -12.19
N ARG A 42 29.33 1.65 -13.35
CA ARG A 42 29.68 2.38 -14.59
C ARG A 42 28.59 2.28 -15.64
N GLU A 43 28.31 1.09 -16.16
CA GLU A 43 27.36 0.90 -17.25
C GLU A 43 25.91 1.03 -16.77
N VAL A 44 25.53 0.32 -15.71
CA VAL A 44 24.16 0.37 -15.19
C VAL A 44 23.86 1.74 -14.61
N PHE A 45 24.77 2.34 -13.83
CA PHE A 45 24.63 3.70 -13.34
C PHE A 45 24.46 4.73 -14.48
N LYS A 46 25.29 4.67 -15.54
CA LYS A 46 25.16 5.57 -16.69
C LYS A 46 23.84 5.39 -17.44
N ARG A 47 23.35 4.15 -17.54
CA ARG A 47 22.05 3.86 -18.14
C ARG A 47 20.90 4.39 -17.29
N LEU A 48 20.95 4.22 -15.97
CA LEU A 48 19.97 4.77 -15.03
C LEU A 48 19.90 6.29 -15.09
N GLN A 49 21.03 6.98 -15.25
CA GLN A 49 21.06 8.44 -15.40
C GLN A 49 20.27 8.96 -16.62
N LEU A 50 19.93 8.11 -17.58
CA LEU A 50 19.08 8.50 -18.71
C LEU A 50 17.59 8.53 -18.35
N SER A 51 17.17 7.84 -17.28
CA SER A 51 15.77 7.75 -16.84
C SER A 51 15.52 8.41 -15.48
N VAL A 52 16.52 8.52 -14.60
CA VAL A 52 16.39 9.06 -13.25
C VAL A 52 17.51 10.04 -12.86
N PRO A 53 17.29 10.93 -11.87
CA PRO A 53 18.34 11.80 -11.33
C PRO A 53 19.51 11.03 -10.71
N ALA A 54 20.71 11.60 -10.78
CA ALA A 54 21.94 10.97 -10.30
C ALA A 54 21.93 10.56 -8.80
N PRO A 55 21.30 11.31 -7.86
CA PRO A 55 21.20 10.89 -6.47
C PRO A 55 20.42 9.59 -6.29
N LEU A 56 19.26 9.47 -6.96
CA LEU A 56 18.40 8.29 -6.92
C LEU A 56 19.11 7.09 -7.56
N ALA A 57 19.73 7.28 -8.73
CA ALA A 57 20.52 6.24 -9.38
C ALA A 57 21.65 5.71 -8.48
N LYS A 58 22.38 6.60 -7.79
CA LYS A 58 23.48 6.23 -6.89
C LYS A 58 22.98 5.45 -5.68
N LYS A 59 21.88 5.91 -5.06
CA LYS A 59 21.23 5.25 -3.93
C LYS A 59 20.83 3.81 -4.30
N ARG A 60 20.13 3.62 -5.42
CA ARG A 60 19.73 2.28 -5.89
C ARG A 60 20.89 1.35 -6.20
N VAL A 61 21.93 1.85 -6.89
CA VAL A 61 23.13 1.05 -7.14
C VAL A 61 23.79 0.64 -5.81
N SER A 62 23.83 1.53 -4.81
CA SER A 62 24.40 1.19 -3.50
C SER A 62 23.57 0.16 -2.72
N GLU A 63 22.24 0.21 -2.79
CA GLU A 63 21.35 -0.80 -2.20
C GLU A 63 21.58 -2.19 -2.82
N VAL A 64 21.70 -2.25 -4.16
CA VAL A 64 22.02 -3.51 -4.87
C VAL A 64 23.37 -4.07 -4.44
N LEU A 65 24.38 -3.21 -4.30
CA LEU A 65 25.70 -3.63 -3.86
C LEU A 65 25.69 -4.17 -2.42
N ALA A 66 24.92 -3.54 -1.52
CA ALA A 66 24.76 -4.01 -0.15
C ALA A 66 24.10 -5.41 -0.11
N GLU A 67 23.06 -5.63 -0.90
CA GLU A 67 22.37 -6.92 -1.01
C GLU A 67 23.25 -8.01 -1.64
N LEU A 68 24.09 -7.66 -2.61
CA LEU A 68 25.08 -8.60 -3.14
C LEU A 68 26.08 -9.05 -2.07
N VAL A 69 26.44 -8.17 -1.12
CA VAL A 69 27.31 -8.56 0.01
C VAL A 69 26.61 -9.56 0.93
N LEU A 70 25.32 -9.33 1.24
CA LEU A 70 24.52 -10.22 2.08
C LEU A 70 24.31 -11.59 1.41
N ALA A 71 23.99 -11.60 0.12
CA ALA A 71 23.81 -12.83 -0.66
C ALA A 71 25.11 -13.66 -0.73
N ASP A 72 26.27 -13.01 -0.89
CA ASP A 72 27.58 -13.67 -0.93
C ASP A 72 27.92 -14.31 0.43
N GLN A 73 27.57 -13.66 1.54
CA GLN A 73 27.69 -14.23 2.89
C GLN A 73 26.78 -15.45 3.08
N ALA A 74 25.55 -15.42 2.56
CA ALA A 74 24.63 -16.55 2.59
C ALA A 74 25.11 -17.72 1.71
N VAL A 75 25.64 -17.44 0.52
CA VAL A 75 26.22 -18.45 -0.39
C VAL A 75 27.50 -19.05 0.21
N ALA A 76 28.35 -18.24 0.85
CA ALA A 76 29.52 -18.74 1.57
C ALA A 76 29.13 -19.69 2.72
N ALA A 77 28.04 -19.39 3.44
CA ALA A 77 27.47 -20.29 4.45
C ALA A 77 26.83 -21.55 3.84
N ALA A 78 26.27 -21.47 2.63
CA ALA A 78 25.70 -22.63 1.93
C ALA A 78 26.78 -23.57 1.34
N ARG A 79 27.93 -23.03 0.91
CA ARG A 79 29.07 -23.81 0.37
C ARG A 79 29.75 -24.72 1.41
N THR A 80 29.50 -24.50 2.70
CA THR A 80 29.93 -25.43 3.77
C THR A 80 29.02 -26.65 3.93
N ALA A 81 27.91 -26.75 3.17
CA ALA A 81 27.10 -27.97 3.09
C ALA A 81 27.64 -28.92 2.00
N PRO A 82 27.66 -30.24 2.24
CA PRO A 82 28.22 -31.19 1.28
C PRO A 82 27.32 -31.35 0.05
N VAL A 83 27.89 -31.28 -1.16
CA VAL A 83 27.17 -31.49 -2.43
C VAL A 83 27.97 -32.39 -3.38
N GLY A 84 27.30 -33.37 -4.00
CA GLY A 84 27.72 -33.99 -5.26
C GLY A 84 27.23 -35.43 -5.49
N GLY A 85 26.23 -35.63 -6.37
CA GLY A 85 25.78 -36.95 -6.86
C GLY A 85 24.50 -36.87 -7.71
N PRO A 86 23.99 -37.98 -8.32
CA PRO A 86 22.79 -38.07 -9.19
C PRO A 86 21.49 -37.49 -8.60
N ASN A 87 21.55 -37.04 -7.36
CA ASN A 87 20.61 -36.22 -6.63
C ASN A 87 20.24 -34.86 -7.25
N ALA A 88 20.86 -34.35 -8.33
CA ALA A 88 20.53 -33.00 -8.81
C ALA A 88 19.12 -32.89 -9.43
N ALA A 89 18.70 -33.87 -10.23
CA ALA A 89 17.36 -33.92 -10.79
C ALA A 89 16.31 -34.28 -9.72
N GLU A 90 16.67 -35.14 -8.77
CA GLU A 90 15.82 -35.45 -7.61
C GLU A 90 15.73 -34.25 -6.64
N ALA A 91 16.79 -33.47 -6.48
CA ALA A 91 16.80 -32.24 -5.70
C ALA A 91 15.95 -31.16 -6.39
N ALA A 92 16.06 -30.99 -7.71
CA ALA A 92 15.21 -30.07 -8.45
C ALA A 92 13.72 -30.46 -8.36
N ARG A 93 13.41 -31.76 -8.41
CA ARG A 93 12.03 -32.27 -8.18
C ARG A 93 11.57 -32.06 -6.74
N ALA A 94 12.43 -32.29 -5.76
CA ALA A 94 12.12 -32.06 -4.34
C ALA A 94 11.94 -30.56 -4.04
N GLU A 95 12.73 -29.70 -4.67
CA GLU A 95 12.59 -28.25 -4.60
C GLU A 95 11.28 -27.80 -5.23
N ALA A 96 10.97 -28.27 -6.44
CA ALA A 96 9.69 -28.01 -7.10
C ALA A 96 8.50 -28.42 -6.21
N ALA A 97 8.54 -29.61 -5.59
CA ALA A 97 7.50 -30.07 -4.67
C ALA A 97 7.35 -29.17 -3.43
N ARG A 98 8.47 -28.69 -2.87
CA ARG A 98 8.46 -27.72 -1.76
C ARG A 98 7.85 -26.40 -2.19
N THR A 99 8.21 -25.89 -3.38
CA THR A 99 7.66 -24.66 -3.92
C THR A 99 6.16 -24.78 -4.16
N VAL A 100 5.66 -25.89 -4.73
CA VAL A 100 4.22 -26.14 -4.85
C VAL A 100 3.53 -26.07 -3.49
N THR A 101 4.10 -26.73 -2.48
CA THR A 101 3.54 -26.74 -1.12
C THR A 101 3.49 -25.33 -0.51
N GLN A 102 4.55 -24.53 -0.69
CA GLN A 102 4.60 -23.14 -0.23
C GLN A 102 3.56 -22.26 -0.95
N LEU A 103 3.39 -22.45 -2.26
CA LEU A 103 2.39 -21.71 -3.03
C LEU A 103 0.96 -22.12 -2.66
N GLU A 104 0.71 -23.41 -2.39
CA GLU A 104 -0.58 -23.89 -1.89
C GLU A 104 -0.90 -23.30 -0.50
N GLU A 105 0.08 -23.23 0.39
CA GLU A 105 -0.06 -22.59 1.70
C GLU A 105 -0.32 -21.08 1.57
N GLY A 106 0.42 -20.39 0.69
CA GLY A 106 0.20 -18.99 0.35
C GLY A 106 -1.21 -18.75 -0.20
N LEU A 107 -1.68 -19.60 -1.14
CA LEU A 107 -3.02 -19.51 -1.73
C LEU A 107 -4.14 -19.65 -0.68
N ARG A 108 -3.94 -20.43 0.39
CA ARG A 108 -4.95 -20.57 1.47
C ARG A 108 -5.28 -19.24 2.14
N ARG A 109 -4.31 -18.32 2.27
CA ARG A 109 -4.54 -16.97 2.81
C ARG A 109 -5.55 -16.18 1.97
N PHE A 110 -5.65 -16.48 0.68
CA PHE A 110 -6.53 -15.78 -0.27
C PHE A 110 -7.83 -16.55 -0.55
N ALA A 111 -8.17 -17.57 0.24
CA ALA A 111 -9.38 -18.36 0.05
C ALA A 111 -10.68 -17.53 0.08
N LEU A 112 -10.68 -16.42 0.83
CA LEU A 112 -11.82 -15.50 0.93
C LEU A 112 -11.94 -14.54 -0.28
N TYR A 113 -10.94 -14.49 -1.16
CA TYR A 113 -10.88 -13.57 -2.31
C TYR A 113 -10.93 -14.34 -3.64
N PHE A 114 -11.86 -15.30 -3.72
CA PHE A 114 -12.04 -16.14 -4.92
C PHE A 114 -12.38 -15.33 -6.17
N ASP A 115 -13.06 -14.19 -6.00
CA ASP A 115 -13.49 -13.33 -7.10
C ASP A 115 -12.33 -12.54 -7.72
N TRP A 116 -11.14 -12.57 -7.12
CA TRP A 116 -9.96 -11.94 -7.70
C TRP A 116 -9.40 -12.81 -8.83
N PRO A 117 -9.19 -12.24 -10.03
CA PRO A 117 -8.73 -13.00 -11.18
C PRO A 117 -7.35 -13.62 -10.95
N GLU A 118 -6.48 -12.97 -10.18
CA GLU A 118 -5.15 -13.48 -9.84
C GLU A 118 -5.23 -14.72 -8.94
N THR A 119 -6.19 -14.79 -8.02
CA THR A 119 -6.45 -15.97 -7.17
C THR A 119 -6.92 -17.15 -8.01
N GLN A 120 -7.81 -16.90 -8.98
CA GLN A 120 -8.29 -17.94 -9.90
C GLN A 120 -7.17 -18.46 -10.78
N ARG A 121 -6.35 -17.56 -11.33
CA ARG A 121 -5.18 -17.92 -12.13
C ARG A 121 -4.16 -18.72 -11.34
N LEU A 122 -3.82 -18.30 -10.11
CA LEU A 122 -2.89 -19.02 -9.25
C LEU A 122 -3.39 -20.44 -8.96
N ARG A 123 -4.70 -20.63 -8.72
CA ARG A 123 -5.28 -21.97 -8.55
C ARG A 123 -5.15 -22.82 -9.81
N GLY A 124 -5.43 -22.26 -10.98
CA GLY A 124 -5.28 -22.95 -12.27
C GLY A 124 -3.82 -23.38 -12.51
N VAL A 125 -2.88 -22.46 -12.31
CA VAL A 125 -1.43 -22.70 -12.43
C VAL A 125 -0.98 -23.80 -11.47
N LEU A 126 -1.41 -23.79 -10.21
CA LEU A 126 -1.05 -24.80 -9.22
C LEU A 126 -1.66 -26.17 -9.51
N GLY A 127 -2.91 -26.22 -10.00
CA GLY A 127 -3.55 -27.47 -10.41
C GLY A 127 -2.74 -28.18 -11.50
N ILE A 128 -2.30 -27.43 -12.52
CA ILE A 128 -1.50 -27.96 -13.62
C ILE A 128 -0.08 -28.30 -13.17
N ALA A 129 0.56 -27.45 -12.37
CA ALA A 129 1.90 -27.71 -11.85
C ALA A 129 1.95 -29.02 -11.04
N ARG A 130 0.90 -29.29 -10.26
CA ARG A 130 0.75 -30.53 -9.50
C ARG A 130 0.57 -31.75 -10.42
N GLN A 131 -0.27 -31.64 -11.44
CA GLN A 131 -0.45 -32.71 -12.42
C GLN A 131 0.86 -33.04 -13.15
N GLN A 132 1.60 -32.03 -13.62
CA GLN A 132 2.91 -32.22 -14.24
C GLN A 132 3.93 -32.88 -13.30
N GLN A 133 3.89 -32.53 -12.03
CA GLN A 133 4.75 -33.14 -11.01
C GLN A 133 4.40 -34.62 -10.80
N GLU A 134 3.11 -34.97 -10.75
CA GLU A 134 2.62 -36.35 -10.66
C GLU A 134 3.02 -37.18 -11.92
N GLU A 135 3.06 -36.53 -13.09
CA GLU A 135 3.55 -37.10 -14.35
C GLU A 135 5.09 -37.14 -14.46
N GLY A 136 5.82 -36.66 -13.46
CA GLY A 136 7.28 -36.70 -13.38
C GLY A 136 8.02 -35.62 -14.19
N GLN A 137 7.29 -34.62 -14.70
CA GLN A 137 7.81 -33.45 -15.39
C GLN A 137 8.20 -32.34 -14.40
N ALA A 138 9.04 -31.39 -14.84
CA ALA A 138 9.49 -30.26 -14.02
C ALA A 138 8.68 -29.00 -14.37
N PRO A 139 7.76 -28.53 -13.51
CA PRO A 139 6.88 -27.39 -13.80
C PRO A 139 7.54 -26.01 -13.55
N ALA A 140 8.85 -25.88 -13.76
CA ALA A 140 9.63 -24.68 -13.43
C ALA A 140 8.99 -23.33 -13.88
N PRO A 141 8.51 -23.17 -15.13
CA PRO A 141 7.89 -21.91 -15.55
C PRO A 141 6.56 -21.63 -14.82
N LEU A 142 5.75 -22.66 -14.56
CA LEU A 142 4.49 -22.53 -13.82
C LEU A 142 4.74 -22.14 -12.35
N LEU A 143 5.80 -22.68 -11.75
CA LEU A 143 6.18 -22.31 -10.38
C LEU A 143 6.64 -20.86 -10.28
N GLN A 144 7.40 -20.38 -11.27
CA GLN A 144 7.81 -18.97 -11.31
C GLN A 144 6.60 -18.05 -11.48
N GLU A 145 5.68 -18.38 -12.40
CA GLU A 145 4.43 -17.64 -12.57
C GLU A 145 3.60 -17.64 -11.28
N GLY A 146 3.50 -18.79 -10.60
CA GLY A 146 2.79 -18.92 -9.33
C GLY A 146 3.38 -18.02 -8.23
N GLN A 147 4.71 -17.93 -8.14
CA GLN A 147 5.39 -17.03 -7.20
C GLN A 147 5.13 -15.56 -7.51
N ASP A 148 5.17 -15.19 -8.79
CA ASP A 148 4.92 -13.81 -9.21
C ASP A 148 3.46 -13.40 -8.94
N LEU A 149 2.50 -14.31 -9.17
CA LEU A 149 1.09 -14.12 -8.83
C LEU A 149 0.87 -14.00 -7.32
N LEU A 150 1.52 -14.84 -6.51
CA LEU A 150 1.44 -14.75 -5.06
C LEU A 150 1.96 -13.40 -4.56
N GLY A 151 3.11 -12.94 -5.07
CA GLY A 151 3.64 -11.62 -4.72
C GLY A 151 2.74 -10.46 -5.18
N ALA A 152 2.04 -10.59 -6.31
CA ALA A 152 1.04 -9.62 -6.75
C ALA A 152 -0.19 -9.60 -5.83
N LEU A 153 -0.69 -10.77 -5.41
CA LEU A 153 -1.79 -10.92 -4.47
C LEU A 153 -1.45 -10.31 -3.10
N GLU A 154 -0.24 -10.56 -2.59
CA GLU A 154 0.23 -9.98 -1.33
C GLU A 154 0.29 -8.47 -1.38
N ARG A 155 0.84 -7.91 -2.47
CA ARG A 155 0.89 -6.46 -2.69
C ARG A 155 -0.51 -5.86 -2.72
N ARG A 156 -1.42 -6.45 -3.50
CA ARG A 156 -2.82 -6.02 -3.58
C ARG A 156 -3.50 -6.06 -2.22
N LEU A 157 -3.29 -7.13 -1.44
CA LEU A 157 -3.83 -7.24 -0.08
C LEU A 157 -3.33 -6.11 0.82
N GLN A 158 -2.03 -5.79 0.79
CA GLN A 158 -1.49 -4.69 1.59
C GLN A 158 -2.05 -3.33 1.17
N GLU A 159 -2.20 -3.08 -0.14
CA GLU A 159 -2.82 -1.86 -0.65
C GLU A 159 -4.28 -1.71 -0.20
N GLU A 160 -5.08 -2.78 -0.31
CA GLU A 160 -6.48 -2.80 0.12
C GLU A 160 -6.63 -2.71 1.64
N LEU A 161 -5.70 -3.26 2.43
CA LEU A 161 -5.72 -3.13 3.89
C LEU A 161 -5.49 -1.69 4.34
N VAL A 162 -4.69 -0.92 3.59
CA VAL A 162 -4.52 0.52 3.85
C VAL A 162 -5.82 1.28 3.55
N ILE A 163 -6.53 0.90 2.49
CA ILE A 163 -7.84 1.48 2.14
C ILE A 163 -8.86 1.16 3.24
N GLN A 164 -8.97 -0.10 3.64
CA GLN A 164 -9.87 -0.53 4.71
C GLN A 164 -9.56 0.18 6.04
N ALA A 165 -8.28 0.39 6.37
CA ALA A 165 -7.88 1.14 7.57
C ALA A 165 -8.33 2.62 7.51
N GLN A 166 -8.15 3.27 6.35
CA GLN A 166 -8.64 4.63 6.13
C GLN A 166 -10.16 4.69 6.26
N ASP A 167 -10.88 3.75 5.66
CA ASP A 167 -12.33 3.65 5.72
C ASP A 167 -12.84 3.44 7.14
N LEU A 168 -12.18 2.57 7.90
CA LEU A 168 -12.49 2.35 9.30
C LEU A 168 -12.33 3.63 10.13
N ALA A 169 -11.28 4.41 9.86
CA ALA A 169 -11.05 5.70 10.52
C ALA A 169 -12.14 6.72 10.16
N GLU A 170 -12.55 6.81 8.89
CA GLU A 170 -13.66 7.66 8.42
C GLU A 170 -15.01 7.23 9.01
N LEU A 171 -15.28 5.92 9.07
CA LEU A 171 -16.49 5.35 9.65
C LEU A 171 -16.58 5.63 11.15
N ARG A 172 -15.50 5.48 11.91
CA ARG A 172 -15.44 5.82 13.34
C ARG A 172 -15.72 7.31 13.58
N ALA A 173 -15.11 8.19 12.77
CA ALA A 173 -15.33 9.63 12.86
C ALA A 173 -16.79 10.01 12.54
N THR A 174 -17.39 9.37 11.54
CA THR A 174 -18.80 9.58 11.19
C THR A 174 -19.73 9.03 12.27
N PHE A 175 -19.42 7.85 12.81
CA PHE A 175 -20.20 7.18 13.86
C PHE A 175 -20.29 8.03 15.13
N ALA A 176 -19.19 8.66 15.55
CA ALA A 176 -19.15 9.54 16.71
C ALA A 176 -20.19 10.68 16.65
N ARG A 177 -20.59 11.12 15.44
CA ARG A 177 -21.62 12.15 15.23
C ARG A 177 -23.05 11.60 15.28
N VAL A 178 -23.25 10.35 14.88
CA VAL A 178 -24.58 9.70 14.80
C VAL A 178 -24.93 8.82 16.00
N GLN A 179 -23.98 8.49 16.87
CA GLN A 179 -24.19 7.59 18.01
C GLN A 179 -25.32 8.03 18.95
N GLY A 180 -25.59 9.34 19.04
CA GLY A 180 -26.67 9.90 19.87
C GLY A 180 -28.10 9.59 19.40
N LEU A 181 -28.30 9.08 18.17
CA LEU A 181 -29.63 8.75 17.63
C LEU A 181 -30.27 7.51 18.28
N GLY A 182 -29.49 6.64 18.94
CA GLY A 182 -29.99 5.46 19.66
C GLY A 182 -30.77 4.42 18.83
N SER A 183 -30.73 4.48 17.50
CA SER A 183 -31.52 3.60 16.63
C SER A 183 -30.93 2.19 16.47
N ARG A 184 -31.74 1.24 15.98
CA ARG A 184 -31.27 -0.13 15.65
C ARG A 184 -30.12 -0.10 14.62
N ASP A 185 -30.18 0.83 13.68
CA ASP A 185 -29.16 0.97 12.64
C ASP A 185 -27.83 1.50 13.20
N VAL A 186 -27.85 2.34 14.25
CA VAL A 186 -26.64 2.78 14.97
C VAL A 186 -25.92 1.56 15.58
N ARG A 187 -26.65 0.70 16.31
CA ARG A 187 -26.06 -0.53 16.88
C ARG A 187 -25.50 -1.47 15.81
N ARG A 188 -26.15 -1.52 14.64
CA ARG A 188 -25.68 -2.33 13.51
C ARG A 188 -24.39 -1.77 12.91
N VAL A 189 -24.27 -0.45 12.76
CA VAL A 189 -23.03 0.20 12.30
C VAL A 189 -21.91 -0.03 13.30
N GLU A 190 -22.18 0.12 14.60
CA GLU A 190 -21.21 -0.17 15.67
C GLU A 190 -20.68 -1.62 15.59
N GLY A 191 -21.59 -2.60 15.45
CA GLY A 191 -21.21 -4.00 15.27
C GLY A 191 -20.35 -4.24 14.03
N LEU A 192 -20.69 -3.61 12.89
CA LEU A 192 -19.88 -3.69 11.68
C LEU A 192 -18.51 -3.03 11.86
N ILE A 193 -18.41 -1.88 12.52
CA ILE A 193 -17.14 -1.20 12.81
C ILE A 193 -16.24 -2.10 13.65
N ASN A 194 -16.78 -2.77 14.67
CA ASN A 194 -16.01 -3.69 15.50
C ASN A 194 -15.54 -4.92 14.71
N GLN A 195 -16.41 -5.48 13.87
CA GLN A 195 -16.05 -6.60 12.99
C GLN A 195 -14.95 -6.22 11.99
N ILE A 196 -15.04 -5.04 11.37
CA ILE A 196 -14.03 -4.53 10.44
C ILE A 196 -12.70 -4.26 11.18
N ALA A 197 -12.76 -3.73 12.41
CA ALA A 197 -11.57 -3.50 13.23
C ALA A 197 -10.85 -4.81 13.58
N GLU A 198 -11.59 -5.82 14.03
CA GLU A 198 -11.03 -7.14 14.32
C GLU A 198 -10.41 -7.78 13.06
N ALA A 199 -11.08 -7.67 11.92
CA ALA A 199 -10.57 -8.15 10.65
C ALA A 199 -9.30 -7.41 10.21
N GLN A 200 -9.22 -6.10 10.43
CA GLN A 200 -8.04 -5.28 10.16
C GLN A 200 -6.85 -5.75 11.01
N ASP A 201 -7.06 -6.02 12.30
CA ASP A 201 -6.03 -6.53 13.20
C ASP A 201 -5.53 -7.92 12.75
N GLN A 202 -6.43 -8.74 12.21
CA GLN A 202 -6.12 -10.05 11.62
C GLN A 202 -5.55 -9.97 10.19
N GLN A 203 -5.35 -8.77 9.63
CA GLN A 203 -4.92 -8.54 8.24
C GLN A 203 -5.83 -9.21 7.19
N THR A 204 -7.14 -9.15 7.41
CA THR A 204 -8.17 -9.67 6.52
C THR A 204 -9.08 -8.55 6.01
N LEU A 205 -9.52 -8.67 4.75
CA LEU A 205 -10.39 -7.71 4.10
C LEU A 205 -11.85 -8.15 4.22
N LEU A 206 -12.71 -7.19 4.55
CA LEU A 206 -14.16 -7.35 4.62
C LEU A 206 -14.86 -6.26 3.77
N PRO A 207 -14.69 -6.27 2.43
CA PRO A 207 -15.18 -5.19 1.56
C PRO A 207 -16.71 -5.05 1.63
N ALA A 208 -17.44 -6.17 1.69
CA ALA A 208 -18.90 -6.16 1.77
C ALA A 208 -19.42 -5.58 3.10
N GLU A 209 -18.72 -5.81 4.21
CA GLU A 209 -19.01 -5.25 5.52
C GLU A 209 -18.72 -3.75 5.53
N VAL A 210 -17.58 -3.32 4.96
CA VAL A 210 -17.22 -1.90 4.80
C VAL A 210 -18.29 -1.16 4.01
N ASP A 211 -18.73 -1.69 2.87
CA ASP A 211 -19.77 -1.07 2.04
C ASP A 211 -21.14 -1.02 2.73
N ARG A 212 -21.49 -2.07 3.48
CA ARG A 212 -22.70 -2.08 4.32
C ARG A 212 -22.61 -1.03 5.42
N ALA A 213 -21.47 -0.91 6.10
CA ALA A 213 -21.24 0.07 7.16
C ALA A 213 -21.34 1.49 6.61
N ARG A 214 -20.70 1.77 5.46
CA ARG A 214 -20.77 3.06 4.76
C ARG A 214 -22.19 3.42 4.34
N THR A 215 -22.91 2.49 3.74
CA THR A 215 -24.30 2.71 3.30
C THR A 215 -25.21 3.04 4.48
N LEU A 216 -25.07 2.32 5.60
CA LEU A 216 -25.84 2.59 6.81
C LEU A 216 -25.42 3.91 7.47
N ALA A 217 -24.13 4.22 7.56
CA ALA A 217 -23.62 5.49 8.08
C ALA A 217 -24.14 6.68 7.26
N PHE A 218 -24.16 6.56 5.92
CA PHE A 218 -24.75 7.56 5.03
C PHE A 218 -26.25 7.75 5.31
N LYS A 219 -27.02 6.66 5.41
CA LYS A 219 -28.46 6.73 5.74
C LYS A 219 -28.71 7.40 7.08
N LEU A 220 -27.92 7.07 8.10
CA LEU A 220 -27.99 7.69 9.42
C LEU A 220 -27.67 9.18 9.39
N ARG A 221 -26.60 9.58 8.70
CA ARG A 221 -26.21 10.99 8.55
C ARG A 221 -27.26 11.79 7.78
N ARG A 222 -27.82 11.23 6.70
CA ARG A 222 -28.95 11.81 5.98
C ARG A 222 -30.15 12.00 6.90
N SER A 223 -30.47 11.00 7.72
CA SER A 223 -31.59 11.07 8.66
C SER A 223 -31.38 12.12 9.75
N LEU A 224 -30.15 12.27 10.27
CA LEU A 224 -29.78 13.34 11.20
C LEU A 224 -30.07 14.72 10.60
N GLU A 225 -29.51 15.00 9.43
CA GLU A 225 -29.66 16.30 8.77
C GLU A 225 -31.14 16.59 8.45
N SER A 226 -31.93 15.57 8.08
CA SER A 226 -33.37 15.73 7.87
C SER A 226 -34.19 15.89 9.17
N SER A 227 -33.76 15.29 10.28
CA SER A 227 -34.50 15.25 11.54
C SER A 227 -34.20 16.46 12.44
N VAL A 228 -32.95 16.93 12.46
CA VAL A 228 -32.55 18.19 13.11
C VAL A 228 -33.37 19.37 12.57
N VAL A 229 -33.74 19.32 11.30
CA VAL A 229 -34.60 20.33 10.66
C VAL A 229 -36.08 20.20 11.04
N GLN A 230 -36.63 18.98 11.11
CA GLN A 230 -38.04 18.77 11.50
C GLN A 230 -38.31 19.10 12.98
N SER A 231 -37.29 19.01 13.83
CA SER A 231 -37.39 19.41 15.24
C SER A 231 -37.33 20.94 15.43
N ALA A 232 -36.66 21.67 14.51
CA ALA A 232 -36.50 23.12 14.57
C ALA A 232 -37.63 23.91 13.85
N GLY A 233 -38.33 23.29 12.90
CA GLY A 233 -39.49 23.87 12.23
C GLY A 233 -40.51 22.78 11.94
N GLY A 234 -41.74 22.93 12.45
CA GLY A 234 -42.78 21.90 12.41
C GLY A 234 -42.96 21.21 11.04
N ALA A 235 -43.47 19.98 11.10
CA ALA A 235 -43.45 18.87 10.12
C ALA A 235 -43.79 19.14 8.62
N ALA A 236 -44.01 20.38 8.18
CA ALA A 236 -44.38 20.73 6.81
C ALA A 236 -43.56 21.87 6.18
N ALA A 237 -42.55 22.43 6.86
CA ALA A 237 -41.68 23.43 6.25
C ALA A 237 -40.64 22.77 5.30
N PRO A 238 -40.37 23.32 4.10
CA PRO A 238 -39.26 22.86 3.27
C PRO A 238 -37.95 22.98 4.06
N LEU A 239 -37.05 22.00 3.90
CA LEU A 239 -35.75 22.01 4.54
C LEU A 239 -35.05 23.37 4.27
N PRO A 240 -34.38 24.00 5.25
CA PRO A 240 -33.61 25.22 5.03
C PRO A 240 -32.50 24.92 4.01
N ALA A 241 -32.16 25.92 3.19
CA ALA A 241 -31.26 25.77 2.05
C ALA A 241 -29.91 25.11 2.42
N ASP A 242 -29.38 25.42 3.61
CA ASP A 242 -28.11 24.86 4.10
C ASP A 242 -28.19 23.36 4.39
N ALA A 243 -29.31 22.88 4.93
CA ALA A 243 -29.52 21.46 5.19
C ALA A 243 -29.72 20.67 3.89
N GLN A 244 -30.42 21.27 2.91
CA GLN A 244 -30.53 20.69 1.57
C GLN A 244 -29.17 20.58 0.88
N ALA A 245 -28.34 21.62 0.98
CA ALA A 245 -26.98 21.62 0.43
C ALA A 245 -26.11 20.52 1.06
N ARG A 246 -26.20 20.30 2.37
CA ARG A 246 -25.48 19.22 3.07
C ARG A 246 -25.94 17.83 2.62
N VAL A 247 -27.25 17.60 2.51
CA VAL A 247 -27.77 16.31 2.03
C VAL A 247 -27.37 16.06 0.58
N GLN A 248 -27.41 17.06 -0.29
CA GLN A 248 -26.94 16.95 -1.67
C GLN A 248 -25.44 16.66 -1.75
N ALA A 249 -24.62 17.32 -0.93
CA ALA A 249 -23.18 17.04 -0.86
C ALA A 249 -22.91 15.58 -0.47
N LEU A 250 -23.65 15.04 0.50
CA LEU A 250 -23.54 13.64 0.90
C LEU A 250 -23.98 12.67 -0.20
N GLU A 251 -25.05 12.99 -0.93
CA GLU A 251 -25.50 12.19 -2.07
C GLU A 251 -24.46 12.20 -3.20
N GLN A 252 -23.87 13.35 -3.51
CA GLN A 252 -22.81 13.46 -4.51
C GLN A 252 -21.56 12.68 -4.11
N GLU A 253 -21.17 12.71 -2.83
CA GLU A 253 -20.06 11.92 -2.31
C GLU A 253 -20.32 10.41 -2.45
N HIS A 254 -21.54 9.96 -2.11
CA HIS A 254 -21.93 8.57 -2.23
C HIS A 254 -21.89 8.08 -3.69
N VAL A 255 -22.40 8.88 -4.62
CA VAL A 255 -22.38 8.58 -6.06
C VAL A 255 -20.95 8.54 -6.60
N ALA A 256 -20.09 9.48 -6.21
CA ALA A 256 -18.69 9.52 -6.62
C ALA A 256 -17.96 8.22 -6.25
N ARG A 257 -18.11 7.80 -4.98
CA ARG A 257 -17.53 6.57 -4.45
C ARG A 257 -18.07 5.36 -5.21
N ARG A 258 -19.40 5.28 -5.41
CA ARG A 258 -20.02 4.16 -6.13
C ARG A 258 -19.52 4.02 -7.56
N LEU A 259 -19.38 5.12 -8.29
CA LEU A 259 -18.81 5.09 -9.64
C LEU A 259 -17.36 4.64 -9.63
N SER A 260 -16.55 5.11 -8.67
CA SER A 260 -15.17 4.63 -8.51
C SER A 260 -15.11 3.11 -8.26
N ASP A 261 -15.97 2.58 -7.40
CA ASP A 261 -16.01 1.14 -7.10
C ASP A 261 -16.38 0.31 -8.33
N LEU A 262 -17.41 0.73 -9.08
CA LEU A 262 -17.78 0.11 -10.36
C LEU A 262 -16.65 0.19 -11.40
N GLY A 263 -15.92 1.30 -11.41
CA GLY A 263 -14.71 1.50 -12.21
C GLY A 263 -13.68 0.38 -11.98
N ASN A 264 -13.45 0.04 -10.72
CA ASN A 264 -12.46 -0.95 -10.30
C ASN A 264 -12.97 -2.38 -10.51
N GLU A 265 -14.21 -2.66 -10.13
CA GLU A 265 -14.83 -4.00 -10.24
C GLU A 265 -14.91 -4.48 -11.71
N TYR A 266 -15.24 -3.57 -12.63
CA TYR A 266 -15.44 -3.90 -14.05
C TYR A 266 -14.26 -3.48 -14.94
N ALA A 267 -13.07 -3.26 -14.38
CA ALA A 267 -11.89 -2.84 -15.14
C ALA A 267 -11.57 -3.77 -16.33
N ALA A 268 -11.60 -5.09 -16.12
CA ALA A 268 -11.36 -6.08 -17.18
C ALA A 268 -12.41 -6.02 -18.30
N LEU A 269 -13.66 -5.68 -17.97
CA LEU A 269 -14.73 -5.50 -18.95
C LEU A 269 -14.51 -4.22 -19.77
N PHE A 270 -14.03 -3.14 -19.14
CA PHE A 270 -13.72 -1.89 -19.84
C PHE A 270 -12.57 -2.02 -20.83
N GLU A 271 -11.58 -2.87 -20.55
CA GLU A 271 -10.53 -3.21 -21.53
C GLU A 271 -11.10 -3.92 -22.77
N LEU A 272 -12.07 -4.82 -22.58
CA LEU A 272 -12.73 -5.56 -23.66
C LEU A 272 -13.74 -4.69 -24.44
N ARG A 273 -14.43 -3.77 -23.75
CA ARG A 273 -15.53 -2.95 -24.27
C ARG A 273 -15.25 -1.46 -24.09
N PRO A 274 -14.50 -0.83 -25.01
CA PRO A 274 -14.17 0.59 -24.95
C PRO A 274 -15.41 1.51 -24.95
N ASP A 275 -16.52 1.05 -25.53
CA ASP A 275 -17.81 1.74 -25.50
C ASP A 275 -18.36 1.88 -24.07
N LEU A 276 -18.24 0.83 -23.25
CA LEU A 276 -18.65 0.87 -21.85
C LEU A 276 -17.72 1.75 -21.01
N SER A 277 -16.41 1.73 -21.30
CA SER A 277 -15.43 2.61 -20.67
C SER A 277 -15.76 4.10 -20.93
N GLN A 278 -16.08 4.45 -22.17
CA GLN A 278 -16.48 5.82 -22.53
C GLN A 278 -17.79 6.24 -21.85
N ASN A 279 -18.77 5.34 -21.74
CA ASN A 279 -20.02 5.63 -21.04
C ASN A 279 -19.81 5.82 -19.54
N HIS A 280 -18.91 5.03 -18.93
CA HIS A 280 -18.52 5.20 -17.54
C HIS A 280 -17.86 6.56 -17.30
N GLU A 281 -16.96 6.99 -18.19
CA GLU A 281 -16.31 8.31 -18.09
C GLU A 281 -17.33 9.45 -18.22
N LYS A 282 -18.28 9.35 -19.17
CA LYS A 282 -19.38 10.33 -19.27
C LYS A 282 -20.22 10.43 -17.99
N LEU A 283 -20.46 9.32 -17.30
CA LEU A 283 -21.13 9.33 -16.00
C LEU A 283 -20.28 10.05 -14.94
N ARG A 284 -18.96 9.86 -14.95
CA ARG A 284 -18.05 10.61 -14.07
C ARG A 284 -18.03 12.11 -14.38
N GLU A 285 -18.05 12.50 -15.66
CA GLU A 285 -18.12 13.90 -16.08
C GLU A 285 -19.45 14.57 -15.67
N THR A 286 -20.58 13.87 -15.86
CA THR A 286 -21.90 14.38 -15.44
C THR A 286 -22.05 14.47 -13.92
N HIS A 287 -21.38 13.58 -13.18
CA HIS A 287 -21.21 13.68 -11.74
C HIS A 287 -20.35 14.88 -11.33
N ALA A 288 -19.22 15.13 -12.00
CA ALA A 288 -18.39 16.31 -11.77
C ALA A 288 -19.15 17.63 -12.02
N ALA A 289 -20.13 17.61 -12.94
CA ALA A 289 -21.07 18.70 -13.17
C ALA A 289 -22.18 18.83 -12.11
N GLY A 290 -22.25 17.93 -11.12
CA GLY A 290 -23.19 17.97 -9.99
C GLY A 290 -24.62 17.51 -10.30
N THR A 291 -24.85 16.87 -11.45
CA THR A 291 -26.21 16.55 -11.93
C THR A 291 -26.60 15.08 -11.77
N LEU A 292 -25.65 14.22 -11.41
CA LEU A 292 -25.89 12.78 -11.36
C LEU A 292 -26.63 12.36 -10.08
N ARG A 293 -27.61 11.46 -10.22
CA ARG A 293 -28.39 10.88 -9.12
C ARG A 293 -27.94 9.44 -8.82
N SER A 294 -28.20 8.97 -7.59
CA SER A 294 -27.91 7.59 -7.15
C SER A 294 -28.50 6.51 -8.07
N GLU A 295 -29.73 6.72 -8.54
CA GLU A 295 -30.45 5.80 -9.43
C GLU A 295 -29.68 5.53 -10.74
N ALA A 296 -28.95 6.53 -11.26
CA ALA A 296 -28.17 6.38 -12.48
C ALA A 296 -26.95 5.48 -12.27
N ALA A 297 -26.31 5.56 -11.10
CA ALA A 297 -25.19 4.67 -10.75
C ALA A 297 -25.68 3.22 -10.53
N GLU A 298 -26.85 3.03 -9.92
CA GLU A 298 -27.47 1.71 -9.75
C GLU A 298 -27.87 1.08 -11.09
N ALA A 299 -28.52 1.86 -11.98
CA ALA A 299 -28.86 1.40 -13.33
C ALA A 299 -27.61 1.05 -14.15
N TRP A 300 -26.52 1.82 -13.99
CA TRP A 300 -25.25 1.54 -14.64
C TRP A 300 -24.65 0.20 -14.18
N GLN A 301 -24.69 -0.10 -12.89
CA GLN A 301 -24.23 -1.41 -12.38
C GLN A 301 -24.99 -2.58 -13.03
N VAL A 302 -26.32 -2.48 -13.18
CA VAL A 302 -27.11 -3.54 -13.83
C VAL A 302 -26.65 -3.75 -15.28
N THR A 303 -26.41 -2.65 -15.99
CA THR A 303 -25.92 -2.67 -17.38
C THR A 303 -24.54 -3.34 -17.47
N LEU A 304 -23.63 -3.03 -16.54
CA LEU A 304 -22.31 -3.66 -16.47
C LEU A 304 -22.40 -5.16 -16.16
N ALA A 305 -23.29 -5.57 -15.26
CA ALA A 305 -23.49 -6.97 -14.92
C ALA A 305 -24.02 -7.80 -16.10
N GLU A 306 -24.98 -7.27 -16.86
CA GLU A 306 -25.46 -7.90 -18.10
C GLU A 306 -24.37 -7.99 -19.17
N ALA A 307 -23.63 -6.89 -19.39
CA ALA A 307 -22.54 -6.87 -20.35
C ALA A 307 -21.43 -7.87 -19.99
N ARG A 308 -21.11 -8.03 -18.70
CA ARG A 308 -20.15 -9.03 -18.21
C ARG A 308 -20.62 -10.45 -18.53
N ARG A 309 -21.90 -10.76 -18.31
CA ARG A 309 -22.46 -12.08 -18.61
C ARG A 309 -22.37 -12.41 -20.11
N GLY A 310 -22.73 -11.46 -20.97
CA GLY A 310 -22.61 -11.64 -22.42
C GLY A 310 -21.16 -11.81 -22.88
N ALA A 311 -20.22 -11.08 -22.27
CA ALA A 311 -18.79 -11.24 -22.56
C ALA A 311 -18.26 -12.62 -22.16
N LEU A 312 -18.68 -13.16 -21.01
CA LEU A 312 -18.29 -14.51 -20.58
C LEU A 312 -18.80 -15.59 -21.54
N GLU A 313 -20.05 -15.48 -22.01
CA GLU A 313 -20.61 -16.42 -23.00
C GLU A 313 -19.85 -16.36 -24.33
N GLN A 314 -19.54 -15.15 -24.82
CA GLN A 314 -18.74 -14.98 -26.03
C GLN A 314 -17.36 -15.63 -25.88
N GLN A 315 -16.66 -15.39 -24.77
CA GLN A 315 -15.32 -15.95 -24.54
C GLN A 315 -15.33 -17.47 -24.36
N ARG A 316 -16.39 -18.05 -23.81
CA ARG A 316 -16.58 -19.52 -23.77
C ARG A 316 -16.67 -20.10 -25.18
N SER A 317 -17.39 -19.43 -26.08
CA SER A 317 -17.47 -19.84 -27.49
C SER A 317 -16.11 -19.72 -28.18
N GLU A 318 -15.43 -18.58 -28.04
CA GLU A 318 -14.11 -18.35 -28.64
C GLU A 318 -13.06 -19.38 -28.15
N LEU A 319 -13.08 -19.71 -26.85
CA LEU A 319 -12.18 -20.72 -26.29
C LEU A 319 -12.47 -22.11 -26.89
N SER A 320 -13.73 -22.48 -27.05
CA SER A 320 -14.13 -23.76 -27.68
C SER A 320 -13.69 -23.85 -29.14
N ASP A 321 -13.79 -22.75 -29.89
CA ASP A 321 -13.34 -22.69 -31.28
C ASP A 321 -11.81 -22.83 -31.37
N LEU A 322 -11.06 -22.18 -30.46
CA LEU A 322 -9.61 -22.33 -30.37
C LEU A 322 -9.21 -23.77 -30.01
N ASP A 323 -9.89 -24.40 -29.06
CA ASP A 323 -9.65 -25.79 -28.65
C ASP A 323 -9.74 -26.74 -29.87
N GLY A 324 -10.78 -26.58 -30.70
CA GLY A 324 -10.95 -27.33 -31.94
C GLY A 324 -9.81 -27.09 -32.95
N ARG A 325 -9.27 -25.87 -33.05
CA ARG A 325 -8.14 -25.54 -33.93
C ARG A 325 -6.82 -26.13 -33.41
N PHE A 326 -6.57 -26.09 -32.11
CA PHE A 326 -5.38 -26.67 -31.49
C PHE A 326 -5.33 -28.20 -31.59
N ALA A 327 -6.49 -28.87 -31.66
CA ALA A 327 -6.57 -30.31 -31.91
C ALA A 327 -6.00 -30.72 -33.28
N ALA A 328 -5.99 -29.81 -34.26
CA ALA A 328 -5.45 -30.04 -35.59
C ALA A 328 -3.94 -29.72 -35.72
N VAL A 329 -3.33 -29.09 -34.71
CA VAL A 329 -1.92 -28.72 -34.71
C VAL A 329 -1.03 -29.94 -34.41
N GLN A 330 0.08 -30.08 -35.13
CA GLN A 330 1.04 -31.15 -34.89
C GLN A 330 1.62 -31.10 -33.48
N ASP A 331 1.85 -32.28 -32.90
CA ASP A 331 2.36 -32.37 -31.54
C ASP A 331 3.81 -31.84 -31.47
N SER A 332 4.01 -30.83 -30.63
CA SER A 332 5.29 -30.18 -30.39
C SER A 332 5.31 -29.64 -28.96
N PRO A 333 6.49 -29.40 -28.35
CA PRO A 333 6.57 -28.83 -27.00
C PRO A 333 5.80 -27.50 -26.88
N ALA A 334 5.85 -26.66 -27.92
CA ALA A 334 5.10 -25.39 -27.96
C ALA A 334 3.58 -25.61 -28.08
N ALA A 335 3.13 -26.63 -28.82
CA ALA A 335 1.72 -27.00 -28.87
C ALA A 335 1.22 -27.60 -27.53
N GLN A 336 2.08 -28.35 -26.82
CA GLN A 336 1.78 -28.86 -25.49
C GLN A 336 1.66 -27.72 -24.46
N ASP A 337 2.58 -26.74 -24.48
CA ASP A 337 2.47 -25.53 -23.65
C ASP A 337 1.19 -24.75 -23.94
N ALA A 338 0.82 -24.61 -25.22
CA ALA A 338 -0.43 -23.95 -25.61
C ALA A 338 -1.69 -24.68 -25.10
N ARG A 339 -1.69 -26.02 -25.09
CA ARG A 339 -2.79 -26.83 -24.52
C ARG A 339 -2.91 -26.68 -23.02
N LEU A 340 -1.79 -26.60 -22.29
CA LEU A 340 -1.80 -26.32 -20.86
C LEU A 340 -2.40 -24.93 -20.58
N ARG A 341 -2.06 -23.93 -21.39
CA ARG A 341 -2.68 -22.59 -21.28
C ARG A 341 -4.17 -22.59 -21.59
N LEU A 342 -4.62 -23.40 -22.56
CA LEU A 342 -6.05 -23.62 -22.82
C LEU A 342 -6.77 -24.18 -21.58
N GLU A 343 -6.15 -25.11 -20.86
CA GLU A 343 -6.70 -25.68 -19.62
C GLU A 343 -6.76 -24.62 -18.50
N VAL A 344 -5.72 -23.80 -18.33
CA VAL A 344 -5.76 -22.66 -17.41
C VAL A 344 -6.92 -21.73 -17.76
N ALA A 345 -7.03 -21.32 -19.03
CA ALA A 345 -8.09 -20.42 -19.49
C ALA A 345 -9.49 -21.01 -19.26
N ARG A 346 -9.65 -22.32 -19.47
CA ARG A 346 -10.89 -23.05 -19.18
C ARG A 346 -11.23 -23.00 -17.69
N SER A 347 -10.25 -23.19 -16.82
CA SER A 347 -10.45 -23.12 -15.37
C SER A 347 -10.86 -21.73 -14.89
N ILE A 348 -10.30 -20.66 -15.48
CA ILE A 348 -10.66 -19.27 -15.15
C ILE A 348 -12.11 -18.96 -15.59
N LEU A 349 -12.50 -19.36 -16.81
CA LEU A 349 -13.89 -19.19 -17.28
C LEU A 349 -14.91 -19.98 -16.47
N ALA A 350 -14.52 -21.12 -15.90
CA ALA A 350 -15.36 -21.88 -14.98
C ALA A 350 -15.57 -21.15 -13.64
N GLY A 351 -14.66 -20.24 -13.28
CA GLY A 351 -14.78 -19.33 -12.14
C GLY A 351 -15.39 -17.96 -12.48
N ASP A 352 -16.04 -17.80 -13.64
CA ASP A 352 -16.61 -16.53 -14.13
C ASP A 352 -15.61 -15.36 -14.27
N GLY A 353 -14.31 -15.69 -14.45
CA GLY A 353 -13.27 -14.74 -14.82
C GLY A 353 -13.22 -14.50 -16.33
N LEU A 354 -13.00 -13.26 -16.76
CA LEU A 354 -12.78 -12.93 -18.17
C LEU A 354 -11.35 -13.31 -18.58
N ILE A 355 -11.19 -13.95 -19.74
CA ILE A 355 -9.94 -14.47 -20.28
C ILE A 355 -9.47 -13.75 -21.55
N THR A 356 -9.76 -12.44 -21.64
CA THR A 356 -9.51 -11.63 -22.84
C THR A 356 -8.03 -11.62 -23.25
N ALA A 357 -7.12 -11.69 -22.29
CA ALA A 357 -5.68 -11.69 -22.55
C ALA A 357 -5.22 -13.07 -23.03
N GLU A 358 -5.69 -14.12 -22.38
CA GLU A 358 -5.37 -15.51 -22.68
C GLU A 358 -5.88 -15.92 -24.06
N LEU A 359 -7.10 -15.52 -24.45
CA LEU A 359 -7.63 -15.79 -25.81
C LEU A 359 -6.77 -15.14 -26.91
N ARG A 360 -6.31 -13.90 -26.67
CA ARG A 360 -5.42 -13.20 -27.60
C ARG A 360 -4.07 -13.91 -27.69
N GLU A 361 -3.51 -14.30 -26.56
CA GLU A 361 -2.25 -15.03 -26.48
C GLU A 361 -2.36 -16.37 -27.23
N LEU A 362 -3.38 -17.17 -26.94
CA LEU A 362 -3.63 -18.45 -27.60
C LEU A 362 -3.83 -18.31 -29.12
N THR A 363 -4.51 -17.24 -29.56
CA THR A 363 -4.67 -16.95 -30.99
C THR A 363 -3.32 -16.67 -31.66
N ALA A 364 -2.47 -15.83 -31.04
CA ALA A 364 -1.14 -15.53 -31.55
C ALA A 364 -0.23 -16.78 -31.56
N THR A 365 -0.29 -17.60 -30.50
CA THR A 365 0.45 -18.87 -30.43
C THR A 365 0.03 -19.82 -31.55
N LEU A 366 -1.28 -19.92 -31.84
CA LEU A 366 -1.78 -20.73 -32.95
C LEU A 366 -1.31 -20.19 -34.30
N THR A 367 -1.22 -18.87 -34.51
CA THR A 367 -0.61 -18.29 -35.71
C THR A 367 0.86 -18.69 -35.83
N ALA A 368 1.64 -18.59 -34.75
CA ALA A 368 3.05 -18.96 -34.73
C ALA A 368 3.26 -20.45 -35.05
N LEU A 369 2.46 -21.35 -34.46
CA LEU A 369 2.52 -22.80 -34.69
C LEU A 369 2.17 -23.21 -36.13
N ASN A 370 1.40 -22.40 -36.84
CA ASN A 370 1.07 -22.62 -38.25
C ASN A 370 2.09 -22.00 -39.23
N SER A 371 3.11 -21.31 -38.71
CA SER A 371 4.18 -20.69 -39.50
C SER A 371 5.37 -21.64 -39.71
N SER A 372 6.39 -21.20 -40.47
CA SER A 372 7.61 -21.99 -40.64
C SER A 372 8.40 -22.10 -39.32
N PRO A 373 9.19 -23.17 -39.08
CA PRO A 373 9.89 -23.36 -37.80
C PRO A 373 10.79 -22.18 -37.38
N GLU A 374 11.50 -21.57 -38.33
CA GLU A 374 12.35 -20.40 -38.07
C GLU A 374 11.52 -19.17 -37.67
N THR A 375 10.35 -18.98 -38.29
CA THR A 375 9.43 -17.89 -37.97
C THR A 375 8.70 -18.13 -36.65
N MET A 376 8.36 -19.39 -36.35
CA MET A 376 7.69 -19.81 -35.12
C MET A 376 8.48 -19.39 -33.88
N ASP A 377 9.78 -19.73 -33.83
CA ASP A 377 10.62 -19.40 -32.67
C ASP A 377 10.72 -17.88 -32.44
N HIS A 378 10.89 -17.11 -33.52
CA HIS A 378 10.92 -15.65 -33.44
C HIS A 378 9.58 -15.06 -32.98
N LEU A 379 8.45 -15.54 -33.50
CA LEU A 379 7.12 -15.06 -33.11
C LEU A 379 6.80 -15.38 -31.65
N LEU A 380 7.13 -16.59 -31.18
CA LEU A 380 6.93 -16.98 -29.79
C LEU A 380 7.78 -16.15 -28.83
N GLU A 381 9.02 -15.84 -29.19
CA GLU A 381 9.89 -14.99 -28.38
C GLU A 381 9.37 -13.55 -28.33
N GLN A 382 8.94 -12.99 -29.46
CA GLN A 382 8.34 -11.66 -29.49
C GLN A 382 7.00 -11.58 -28.74
N GLN A 383 6.22 -12.65 -28.76
CA GLN A 383 4.98 -12.73 -27.99
C GLN A 383 5.27 -12.67 -26.48
N ARG A 384 6.27 -13.42 -25.99
CA ARG A 384 6.71 -13.35 -24.59
C ARG A 384 7.18 -11.95 -24.23
N GLU A 385 7.99 -11.33 -25.08
CA GLU A 385 8.49 -9.98 -24.87
C GLU A 385 7.36 -8.94 -24.84
N LEU A 386 6.39 -9.04 -25.74
CA LEU A 386 5.23 -8.14 -25.76
C LEU A 386 4.37 -8.33 -24.50
N ALA A 387 4.17 -9.57 -24.04
CA ALA A 387 3.42 -9.84 -22.82
C ALA A 387 4.12 -9.28 -21.57
N GLU A 388 5.45 -9.42 -21.48
CA GLU A 388 6.27 -8.80 -20.44
C GLU A 388 6.15 -7.26 -20.46
N LEU A 389 6.24 -6.66 -21.64
CA LEU A 389 6.09 -5.22 -21.84
C LEU A 389 4.70 -4.76 -21.42
N GLU A 390 3.64 -5.41 -21.88
CA GLU A 390 2.26 -5.04 -21.54
C GLU A 390 1.98 -5.14 -20.04
N ARG A 391 2.52 -6.16 -19.37
CA ARG A 391 2.43 -6.29 -17.91
C ARG A 391 3.09 -5.09 -17.22
N ALA A 392 4.32 -4.78 -17.62
CA ALA A 392 5.06 -3.66 -17.04
C ALA A 392 4.40 -2.29 -17.34
N VAL A 393 3.82 -2.11 -18.54
CA VAL A 393 3.11 -0.87 -18.90
C VAL A 393 1.87 -0.66 -18.02
N ARG A 394 1.15 -1.74 -17.64
CA ARG A 394 -0.01 -1.64 -16.73
C ARG A 394 0.39 -1.20 -15.32
N ASP A 395 1.56 -1.63 -14.86
CA ASP A 395 2.05 -1.32 -13.51
C ASP A 395 2.66 0.10 -13.39
N VAL A 396 2.97 0.74 -14.51
CA VAL A 396 3.64 2.05 -14.53
C VAL A 396 2.64 3.18 -14.86
N PRO A 397 2.46 4.17 -13.96
CA PRO A 397 1.56 5.29 -14.19
C PRO A 397 1.87 6.05 -15.49
N GLY A 398 0.82 6.37 -16.25
CA GLY A 398 0.93 7.16 -17.49
C GLY A 398 1.44 6.42 -18.72
N ALA A 399 2.14 5.29 -18.55
CA ALA A 399 2.72 4.52 -19.65
C ALA A 399 1.65 3.96 -20.60
N GLN A 400 0.58 3.39 -20.04
CA GLN A 400 -0.53 2.81 -20.82
C GLN A 400 -1.19 3.82 -21.76
N ALA A 401 -1.31 5.08 -21.35
CA ALA A 401 -1.97 6.11 -22.16
C ALA A 401 -1.14 6.48 -23.40
N GLU A 402 0.18 6.60 -23.25
CA GLU A 402 1.12 6.92 -24.34
C GLU A 402 1.32 5.72 -25.28
N LEU A 403 1.51 4.53 -24.72
CA LEU A 403 1.88 3.32 -25.49
C LEU A 403 0.68 2.58 -26.11
N ARG A 404 -0.57 3.00 -25.83
CA ARG A 404 -1.78 2.25 -26.22
C ARG A 404 -1.83 1.91 -27.71
N ALA A 405 -1.57 2.90 -28.57
CA ALA A 405 -1.67 2.75 -30.02
C ALA A 405 -0.56 1.83 -30.56
N ASP A 406 0.67 2.02 -30.09
CA ASP A 406 1.81 1.25 -30.57
C ASP A 406 1.77 -0.21 -30.07
N LEU A 407 1.30 -0.44 -28.83
CA LEU A 407 1.02 -1.79 -28.33
C LEU A 407 -0.08 -2.47 -29.14
N ALA A 408 -1.13 -1.73 -29.55
CA ALA A 408 -2.17 -2.28 -30.41
C ALA A 408 -1.61 -2.66 -31.79
N ALA A 409 -0.74 -1.84 -32.37
CA ALA A 409 -0.07 -2.13 -33.63
C ALA A 409 0.85 -3.37 -33.51
N ALA A 410 1.65 -3.47 -32.43
CA ALA A 410 2.50 -4.63 -32.18
C ALA A 410 1.69 -5.92 -32.00
N ARG A 411 0.57 -5.86 -31.27
CA ARG A 411 -0.37 -7.00 -31.16
C ARG A 411 -0.91 -7.42 -32.51
N SER A 412 -1.38 -6.48 -33.32
CA SER A 412 -1.90 -6.77 -34.67
C SER A 412 -0.83 -7.38 -35.57
N ALA A 413 0.42 -6.92 -35.49
CA ALA A 413 1.53 -7.51 -36.22
C ALA A 413 1.74 -8.99 -35.86
N LEU A 414 1.75 -9.34 -34.57
CA LEU A 414 1.89 -10.73 -34.12
C LEU A 414 0.74 -11.63 -34.60
N VAL A 415 -0.51 -11.15 -34.55
CA VAL A 415 -1.67 -11.90 -35.06
C VAL A 415 -1.56 -12.18 -36.57
N LEU A 416 -0.96 -11.26 -37.32
CA LEU A 416 -0.67 -11.40 -38.75
C LEU A 416 0.60 -12.22 -39.03
N GLY A 417 1.30 -12.71 -38.00
CA GLY A 417 2.56 -13.45 -38.14
C GLY A 417 3.76 -12.57 -38.54
N GLN A 418 3.71 -11.28 -38.23
CA GLN A 418 4.76 -10.30 -38.53
C GLN A 418 5.61 -10.01 -37.29
N VAL A 419 6.89 -9.73 -37.51
CA VAL A 419 7.87 -9.39 -36.47
C VAL A 419 7.86 -7.88 -36.21
N ALA A 420 7.59 -7.45 -34.97
CA ALA A 420 7.53 -6.03 -34.58
C ALA A 420 8.77 -5.60 -33.78
N ASP A 421 9.30 -4.39 -34.00
CA ASP A 421 10.38 -3.85 -33.16
C ASP A 421 9.82 -3.29 -31.84
N LEU A 422 10.11 -3.96 -30.72
CA LEU A 422 9.66 -3.59 -29.38
C LEU A 422 10.64 -2.64 -28.66
N GLY A 423 11.85 -2.44 -29.19
CA GLY A 423 12.90 -1.62 -28.58
C GLY A 423 12.50 -0.16 -28.32
N PRO A 424 11.77 0.53 -29.24
CA PRO A 424 11.23 1.85 -28.98
C PRO A 424 10.25 1.89 -27.80
N LEU A 425 9.40 0.87 -27.66
CA LEU A 425 8.38 0.81 -26.61
C LEU A 425 8.99 0.64 -25.22
N TRP A 426 10.01 -0.23 -25.11
CA TRP A 426 10.77 -0.37 -23.88
C TRP A 426 11.42 0.94 -23.43
N ARG A 427 11.98 1.73 -24.36
CA ARG A 427 12.57 3.04 -24.02
C ARG A 427 11.53 4.03 -23.51
N VAL A 428 10.31 4.03 -24.05
CA VAL A 428 9.23 4.86 -23.53
C VAL A 428 8.84 4.41 -22.12
N LEU A 429 8.68 3.11 -21.91
CA LEU A 429 8.37 2.53 -20.61
C LEU A 429 9.44 2.86 -19.55
N GLU A 430 10.73 2.67 -19.86
CA GLU A 430 11.84 2.98 -18.95
C GLU A 430 11.83 4.46 -18.48
N ARG A 431 11.46 5.40 -19.37
CA ARG A 431 11.31 6.81 -18.98
C ARG A 431 10.16 7.00 -17.99
N HIS A 432 9.03 6.31 -18.20
CA HIS A 432 7.90 6.36 -17.27
C HIS A 432 8.22 5.67 -15.94
N MET A 433 8.96 4.56 -15.95
CA MET A 433 9.47 3.90 -14.74
C MET A 433 10.33 4.86 -13.92
N GLY A 434 11.30 5.54 -14.56
CA GLY A 434 12.14 6.53 -13.90
C GLY A 434 11.35 7.71 -13.31
N ARG A 435 10.39 8.26 -14.06
CA ARG A 435 9.48 9.30 -13.56
C ARG A 435 8.64 8.82 -12.39
N ALA A 436 8.09 7.62 -12.47
CA ALA A 436 7.27 7.04 -11.42
C ALA A 436 8.08 6.78 -10.14
N ALA A 437 9.34 6.37 -10.25
CA ALA A 437 10.23 6.21 -9.11
C ALA A 437 10.61 7.54 -8.47
N GLN A 438 10.94 8.56 -9.28
CA GLN A 438 11.20 9.90 -8.76
C GLN A 438 9.98 10.48 -8.04
N GLN A 439 8.79 10.38 -8.66
CA GLN A 439 7.55 10.83 -8.05
C GLN A 439 7.27 10.12 -6.71
N ARG A 440 7.64 8.84 -6.60
CA ARG A 440 7.52 8.12 -5.32
C ARG A 440 8.43 8.71 -4.25
N GLU A 441 9.69 8.99 -4.56
CA GLU A 441 10.58 9.65 -3.60
C GLU A 441 10.06 11.04 -3.19
N ASP A 442 9.52 11.80 -4.14
CA ASP A 442 8.92 13.11 -3.86
C ASP A 442 7.69 13.00 -2.95
N PHE A 443 6.84 11.98 -3.16
CA PHE A 443 5.69 11.70 -2.28
C PHE A 443 6.13 11.33 -0.86
N ASP A 444 7.14 10.47 -0.72
CA ASP A 444 7.64 10.06 0.59
C ASP A 444 8.26 11.25 1.34
N ALA A 445 8.99 12.13 0.66
CA ALA A 445 9.52 13.35 1.26
C ALA A 445 8.41 14.32 1.71
N ARG A 446 7.35 14.47 0.91
CA ARG A 446 6.18 15.29 1.27
C ARG A 446 5.40 14.69 2.44
N ALA A 447 5.21 13.37 2.46
CA ALA A 447 4.56 12.66 3.55
C ALA A 447 5.33 12.85 4.87
N ASP A 448 6.66 12.72 4.83
CA ASP A 448 7.51 12.94 5.99
C ASP A 448 7.39 14.38 6.51
N HIS A 449 7.35 15.37 5.60
CA HIS A 449 7.10 16.76 5.99
C HIS A 449 5.73 16.92 6.65
N VAL A 450 4.65 16.39 6.08
CA VAL A 450 3.31 16.50 6.66
C VAL A 450 3.24 15.86 8.05
N VAL A 451 3.83 14.68 8.21
CA VAL A 451 3.86 13.95 9.49
C VAL A 451 4.63 14.71 10.56
N GLU A 452 5.84 15.18 10.24
CA GLU A 452 6.67 15.96 11.17
C GLU A 452 5.95 17.25 11.64
N GLN A 453 5.24 17.90 10.72
CA GLN A 453 4.57 19.17 11.00
C GLN A 453 3.25 18.97 11.74
N TYR A 454 2.54 17.88 11.46
CA TYR A 454 1.40 17.46 12.28
C TYR A 454 1.81 17.24 13.74
N ASP A 455 2.95 16.58 13.98
CA ASP A 455 3.41 16.30 15.35
C ASP A 455 3.66 17.58 16.18
N GLN A 456 3.89 18.73 15.53
CA GLN A 456 4.04 20.04 16.17
C GLN A 456 2.69 20.67 16.56
N VAL A 457 1.64 20.45 15.76
CA VAL A 457 0.31 21.05 15.97
C VAL A 457 -0.67 20.11 16.69
N ARG A 458 -0.29 18.85 16.92
CA ARG A 458 -1.15 17.80 17.49
C ARG A 458 -1.77 18.12 18.85
N THR A 459 -1.21 19.08 19.59
CA THR A 459 -1.71 19.49 20.91
C THR A 459 -3.05 20.21 20.82
N LEU A 460 -3.45 20.68 19.64
CA LEU A 460 -4.77 21.25 19.41
C LEU A 460 -5.81 20.14 19.24
N ALA A 461 -6.86 20.17 20.05
CA ALA A 461 -7.98 19.23 19.93
C ALA A 461 -9.04 19.66 18.90
N GLY A 462 -8.65 20.37 17.84
CA GLY A 462 -9.55 20.86 16.78
C GLY A 462 -9.95 19.78 15.77
N GLU A 463 -11.10 19.96 15.08
CA GLU A 463 -11.57 19.04 14.04
C GLU A 463 -10.58 18.92 12.87
N THR A 464 -9.95 20.03 12.50
CA THR A 464 -8.89 20.13 11.48
C THR A 464 -7.69 19.27 11.88
N THR A 465 -7.22 19.40 13.12
CA THR A 465 -6.06 18.65 13.64
C THR A 465 -6.37 17.15 13.78
N GLN A 466 -7.59 16.78 14.20
CA GLN A 466 -8.02 15.38 14.23
C GLN A 466 -8.11 14.77 12.84
N SER A 467 -8.60 15.53 11.85
CA SER A 467 -8.70 15.09 10.46
C SER A 467 -7.32 14.94 9.81
N LEU A 468 -6.42 15.89 10.08
CA LEU A 468 -5.02 15.82 9.68
C LEU A 468 -4.32 14.60 10.30
N GLY A 469 -4.56 14.30 11.58
CA GLY A 469 -3.99 13.13 12.24
C GLY A 469 -4.39 11.80 11.59
N ARG A 470 -5.65 11.68 11.13
CA ARG A 470 -6.10 10.50 10.37
C ARG A 470 -5.36 10.37 9.04
N LEU A 471 -5.25 11.46 8.27
CA LEU A 471 -4.53 11.44 7.00
C LEU A 471 -3.04 11.17 7.21
N ALA A 472 -2.42 11.73 8.24
CA ALA A 472 -1.03 11.47 8.60
C ALA A 472 -0.77 9.99 8.88
N GLU A 473 -1.70 9.30 9.56
CA GLU A 473 -1.61 7.85 9.77
C GLU A 473 -1.75 7.06 8.45
N THR A 474 -2.67 7.47 7.58
CA THR A 474 -2.78 6.89 6.24
C THR A 474 -1.51 7.09 5.42
N LEU A 475 -0.88 8.26 5.48
CA LEU A 475 0.40 8.54 4.81
C LEU A 475 1.53 7.65 5.35
N ARG A 476 1.61 7.44 6.68
CA ARG A 476 2.58 6.50 7.27
C ARG A 476 2.38 5.07 6.75
N ALA A 477 1.13 4.62 6.66
CA ALA A 477 0.81 3.31 6.13
C ALA A 477 1.15 3.17 4.64
N GLN A 478 0.79 4.17 3.82
CA GLN A 478 1.11 4.22 2.39
C GLN A 478 2.62 4.29 2.12
N ARG A 479 3.40 4.98 2.96
CA ARG A 479 4.86 5.03 2.87
C ARG A 479 5.52 3.67 3.10
N ARG A 480 4.95 2.83 3.98
CA ARG A 480 5.45 1.47 4.26
C ARG A 480 5.17 0.47 3.15
N LEU A 481 4.25 0.78 2.23
CA LEU A 481 4.01 -0.04 1.05
C LEU A 481 5.24 0.01 0.13
N GLY A 482 5.59 -1.14 -0.44
CA GLY A 482 6.69 -1.26 -1.41
C GLY A 482 6.30 -0.74 -2.80
N PRO A 483 6.51 -1.52 -3.88
CA PRO A 483 6.01 -1.13 -5.20
C PRO A 483 4.48 -1.00 -5.15
N MET A 484 3.97 0.14 -5.57
CA MET A 484 2.54 0.45 -5.57
C MET A 484 1.93 0.33 -6.96
N SER A 485 0.71 -0.17 -7.03
CA SER A 485 -0.16 -0.06 -8.19
C SER A 485 -0.41 1.41 -8.60
N PRO A 486 -0.77 1.69 -9.88
CA PRO A 486 -1.14 3.03 -10.31
C PRO A 486 -2.29 3.63 -9.48
N GLN A 487 -3.23 2.79 -9.05
CA GLN A 487 -4.35 3.22 -8.21
C GLN A 487 -3.89 3.61 -6.81
N ALA A 488 -3.07 2.79 -6.14
CA ALA A 488 -2.52 3.10 -4.84
C ALA A 488 -1.69 4.40 -4.88
N ARG A 489 -0.95 4.64 -5.96
CA ARG A 489 -0.20 5.89 -6.17
C ARG A 489 -1.11 7.10 -6.34
N ALA A 490 -2.17 6.99 -7.14
CA ALA A 490 -3.13 8.07 -7.31
C ALA A 490 -3.81 8.43 -5.98
N ARG A 491 -4.16 7.43 -5.17
CA ARG A 491 -4.68 7.64 -3.81
C ARG A 491 -3.65 8.29 -2.90
N TYR A 492 -2.39 7.86 -2.94
CA TYR A 492 -1.32 8.46 -2.13
C TYR A 492 -1.17 9.96 -2.46
N ALA A 493 -1.19 10.32 -3.74
CA ALA A 493 -1.20 11.72 -4.18
C ALA A 493 -2.40 12.50 -3.63
N GLN A 494 -3.60 11.93 -3.70
CA GLN A 494 -4.82 12.55 -3.16
C GLN A 494 -4.77 12.72 -1.63
N THR A 495 -4.31 11.71 -0.90
CA THR A 495 -4.12 11.78 0.56
C THR A 495 -3.12 12.87 0.92
N LEU A 496 -2.02 12.99 0.18
CA LEU A 496 -1.02 14.05 0.36
C LEU A 496 -1.62 15.44 0.15
N GLU A 497 -2.31 15.67 -0.97
CA GLU A 497 -2.93 16.97 -1.27
C GLU A 497 -3.95 17.36 -0.20
N GLY A 498 -4.78 16.42 0.25
CA GLY A 498 -5.74 16.66 1.33
C GLY A 498 -5.06 16.98 2.66
N ALA A 499 -3.98 16.27 3.01
CA ALA A 499 -3.25 16.49 4.25
C ALA A 499 -2.48 17.81 4.25
N GLU A 500 -1.89 18.19 3.12
CA GLU A 500 -1.22 19.49 2.95
C GLU A 500 -2.20 20.66 3.08
N ALA A 501 -3.40 20.53 2.51
CA ALA A 501 -4.45 21.54 2.66
C ALA A 501 -4.87 21.70 4.14
N LEU A 502 -5.13 20.59 4.84
CA LEU A 502 -5.48 20.62 6.27
C LEU A 502 -4.32 21.09 7.14
N LEU A 503 -3.07 20.84 6.75
CA LEU A 503 -1.90 21.32 7.48
C LEU A 503 -1.78 22.84 7.45
N ILE A 504 -2.09 23.47 6.32
CA ILE A 504 -2.12 24.93 6.20
C ILE A 504 -3.17 25.51 7.16
N GLU A 505 -4.37 24.93 7.17
CA GLU A 505 -5.45 25.35 8.07
C GLU A 505 -5.09 25.13 9.55
N ALA A 506 -4.57 23.94 9.90
CA ALA A 506 -4.17 23.62 11.26
C ALA A 506 -3.05 24.53 11.79
N ARG A 507 -2.10 24.93 10.94
CA ARG A 507 -1.08 25.92 11.30
C ARG A 507 -1.68 27.30 11.55
N ALA A 508 -2.59 27.76 10.70
CA ALA A 508 -3.27 29.03 10.90
C ALA A 508 -4.08 29.04 12.21
N GLU A 509 -4.77 27.93 12.52
CA GLU A 509 -5.47 27.74 13.80
C GLU A 509 -4.48 27.75 14.99
N TYR A 510 -3.33 27.11 14.85
CA TYR A 510 -2.29 27.08 15.88
C TYR A 510 -1.68 28.44 16.15
N GLU A 511 -1.33 29.19 15.10
CA GLU A 511 -0.84 30.56 15.22
C GLU A 511 -1.89 31.47 15.85
N ALA A 512 -3.16 31.34 15.44
CA ALA A 512 -4.26 32.09 16.05
C ALA A 512 -4.43 31.75 17.53
N ALA A 513 -4.37 30.46 17.91
CA ALA A 513 -4.44 30.03 19.30
C ALA A 513 -3.25 30.55 20.13
N GLN A 514 -2.04 30.57 19.57
CA GLN A 514 -0.88 31.16 20.21
C GLN A 514 -1.01 32.68 20.39
N GLN A 515 -1.54 33.40 19.40
CA GLN A 515 -1.80 34.84 19.48
C GLN A 515 -2.86 35.18 20.52
N VAL A 516 -3.92 34.39 20.62
CA VAL A 516 -4.92 34.50 21.69
C VAL A 516 -4.24 34.28 23.04
N THR A 517 -3.48 33.19 23.18
CA THR A 517 -2.76 32.88 24.44
C THR A 517 -1.77 33.99 24.82
N SER A 518 -1.08 34.62 23.86
CA SER A 518 -0.17 35.73 24.14
C SER A 518 -0.90 37.05 24.44
N THR A 519 -2.08 37.29 23.85
CA THR A 519 -2.90 38.48 24.11
C THR A 519 -3.63 38.40 25.46
N PHE A 520 -3.97 37.19 25.93
CA PHE A 520 -4.56 36.94 27.25
C PHE A 520 -3.51 36.63 28.35
N GLY A 521 -2.22 36.67 28.02
CA GLY A 521 -1.12 36.41 28.94
C GLY A 521 -0.87 37.55 29.95
N GLU A 522 -0.77 37.17 31.23
CA GLU A 522 -0.56 37.96 32.46
C GLU A 522 -1.61 39.03 32.84
N ASP A 523 -2.06 39.91 31.93
CA ASP A 523 -2.89 41.06 32.32
C ASP A 523 -4.41 40.78 32.37
N ALA A 524 -4.90 39.79 31.62
CA ALA A 524 -6.33 39.46 31.57
C ALA A 524 -6.77 38.46 32.65
N LEU A 525 -5.85 37.59 33.10
CA LEU A 525 -6.12 36.59 34.14
C LEU A 525 -6.08 37.20 35.56
N SER A 526 -5.31 38.27 35.77
CA SER A 526 -5.27 39.02 37.02
C SER A 526 -6.57 39.80 37.26
N GLY A 527 -7.18 40.38 36.21
CA GLY A 527 -8.49 41.03 36.30
C GLY A 527 -9.69 40.09 36.48
N LEU A 528 -9.57 38.82 36.07
CA LEU A 528 -10.60 37.80 36.27
C LEU A 528 -10.53 37.15 37.66
N LEU A 529 -9.35 37.12 38.29
CA LEU A 529 -9.16 36.66 39.66
C LEU A 529 -9.60 37.70 40.70
N ASP A 530 -9.43 39.01 40.44
CA ASP A 530 -9.92 40.09 41.31
C ASP A 530 -11.47 40.18 41.34
N LEU A 531 -12.16 39.62 40.34
CA LEU A 531 -13.62 39.63 40.30
C LEU A 531 -14.27 38.52 41.15
N PHE A 532 -13.48 37.52 41.59
CA PHE A 532 -13.95 36.44 42.46
C PHE A 532 -13.68 36.67 43.95
N ASP A 533 -12.96 37.74 44.33
CA ASP A 533 -12.62 38.04 45.73
C ASP A 533 -13.56 39.05 46.42
N LEU A 534 -14.75 39.29 45.84
CA LEU A 534 -15.81 40.11 46.43
C LEU A 534 -16.94 39.23 46.98
N GLY A 535 -16.71 38.61 48.12
CA GLY A 535 -17.80 38.06 48.92
C GLY A 535 -17.41 37.06 50.01
N GLY A 536 -17.01 37.54 51.18
CA GLY A 536 -17.11 36.76 52.42
C GLY A 536 -16.04 37.06 53.45
N GLY A 537 -16.35 37.93 54.41
CA GLY A 537 -15.55 38.04 55.64
C GLY A 537 -15.79 36.86 56.58
N ALA A 538 -14.72 36.38 57.22
CA ALA A 538 -14.65 36.02 58.64
C ALA A 538 -13.26 35.44 58.99
N ASP A 539 -12.67 36.03 60.03
CA ASP A 539 -11.75 35.46 61.01
C ASP A 539 -10.51 34.66 60.54
N THR A 540 -9.38 35.35 60.69
CA THR A 540 -8.05 34.80 60.92
C THR A 540 -8.02 33.91 62.16
N ALA A 541 -7.79 32.60 61.96
CA ALA A 541 -7.26 31.71 62.99
C ALA A 541 -6.02 30.97 62.44
N GLU A 542 -4.93 31.28 63.11
CA GLU A 542 -3.57 30.81 62.94
C GLU A 542 -3.46 29.28 63.10
N LEU A 543 -3.03 28.57 62.05
CA LEU A 543 -2.52 27.20 62.14
C LEU A 543 -1.21 27.08 61.34
N ALA A 544 -0.19 26.61 62.05
CA ALA A 544 1.18 26.36 61.62
C ALA A 544 1.29 25.52 60.32
N PRO A 545 2.41 25.60 59.58
CA PRO A 545 2.50 25.06 58.24
C PRO A 545 2.46 23.53 58.26
N ALA A 546 1.39 22.96 57.73
CA ALA A 546 1.39 21.58 57.28
C ALA A 546 2.34 21.49 56.07
N GLY A 547 3.42 20.74 56.21
CA GLY A 547 4.29 20.38 55.09
C GLY A 547 3.45 19.76 53.98
N GLY A 548 3.43 20.40 52.82
CA GLY A 548 2.77 19.89 51.63
C GLY A 548 3.35 18.51 51.25
N PRO A 549 2.55 17.63 50.64
CA PRO A 549 3.01 16.33 50.20
C PRO A 549 4.10 16.53 49.15
N VAL A 550 5.31 16.04 49.45
CA VAL A 550 6.35 15.85 48.44
C VAL A 550 5.77 14.90 47.40
N ALA A 551 5.58 15.37 46.16
CA ALA A 551 5.06 14.57 45.07
C ALA A 551 5.84 13.26 44.97
N ALA A 552 5.17 12.13 45.22
CA ALA A 552 5.80 10.82 45.15
C ALA A 552 6.22 10.56 43.69
N LEU A 553 7.48 10.21 43.49
CA LEU A 553 8.02 9.82 42.19
C LEU A 553 7.28 8.57 41.67
N PRO A 554 7.04 8.46 40.35
CA PRO A 554 6.49 7.24 39.75
C PRO A 554 7.31 5.99 40.11
N HIS A 555 6.68 4.80 40.04
CA HIS A 555 7.42 3.55 40.22
C HIS A 555 8.46 3.39 39.11
N ASP A 556 9.63 2.85 39.46
CA ASP A 556 10.78 2.73 38.55
C ASP A 556 11.19 4.05 37.87
N ALA A 557 11.06 5.18 38.59
CA ALA A 557 11.56 6.48 38.20
C ALA A 557 12.59 7.04 39.22
N TRP A 558 13.60 7.72 38.69
CA TRP A 558 14.74 8.26 39.43
C TRP A 558 15.14 9.65 38.95
N THR A 559 15.48 10.53 39.88
CA THR A 559 16.21 11.76 39.56
C THR A 559 17.70 11.54 39.77
N VAL A 560 18.52 11.93 38.80
CA VAL A 560 19.97 11.73 38.79
C VAL A 560 20.67 13.07 38.58
N ARG A 561 21.61 13.38 39.47
CA ARG A 561 22.48 14.58 39.37
C ARG A 561 23.94 14.15 39.46
N ALA A 562 24.76 14.58 38.51
CA ALA A 562 26.21 14.28 38.47
C ALA A 562 26.55 12.77 38.63
N GLY A 563 25.72 11.91 38.03
CA GLY A 563 25.89 10.45 38.10
C GLY A 563 25.47 9.78 39.42
N GLN A 564 24.81 10.51 40.31
CA GLN A 564 24.26 9.98 41.57
C GLN A 564 22.73 10.11 41.58
N ILE A 565 22.06 9.06 42.05
CA ILE A 565 20.61 9.05 42.23
C ILE A 565 20.26 9.92 43.44
N THR A 566 19.52 11.00 43.21
CA THR A 566 19.08 11.97 44.24
C THR A 566 17.64 11.76 44.69
N GLY A 567 16.86 10.97 43.94
CA GLY A 567 15.47 10.62 44.28
C GLY A 567 15.02 9.37 43.52
N GLY A 568 14.10 8.62 44.12
CA GLY A 568 13.60 7.33 43.59
C GLY A 568 13.95 6.16 44.51
N GLN A 569 13.39 4.98 44.25
CA GLN A 569 13.68 3.79 45.07
C GLN A 569 15.12 3.30 44.86
N PRO A 570 15.88 2.92 45.90
CA PRO A 570 17.23 2.42 45.73
C PRO A 570 17.23 1.08 44.98
N ALA A 571 17.50 1.11 43.68
CA ALA A 571 17.61 -0.08 42.83
C ALA A 571 19.05 -0.24 42.34
N GLY A 572 19.67 -1.38 42.62
CA GLY A 572 21.05 -1.68 42.21
C GLY A 572 21.28 -1.60 40.69
N SER A 573 20.23 -1.77 39.89
CA SER A 573 20.26 -1.65 38.43
C SER A 573 20.25 -0.21 37.90
N ALA A 574 19.78 0.76 38.69
CA ALA A 574 19.74 2.17 38.26
C ALA A 574 21.09 2.88 38.43
N GLN A 575 21.95 2.41 39.33
CA GLN A 575 23.25 3.03 39.63
C GLN A 575 24.25 2.99 38.45
N PRO A 576 24.40 1.88 37.69
CA PRO A 576 25.22 1.87 36.49
C PRO A 576 24.70 2.81 35.41
N VAL A 577 23.37 2.93 35.27
CA VAL A 577 22.73 3.86 34.33
C VAL A 577 22.97 5.31 34.76
N ALA A 578 22.89 5.62 36.05
CA ALA A 578 23.24 6.94 36.56
C ALA A 578 24.70 7.31 36.22
N ALA A 579 25.65 6.38 36.37
CA ALA A 579 27.05 6.61 35.98
C ALA A 579 27.21 6.85 34.47
N LEU A 580 26.42 6.16 33.63
CA LEU A 580 26.38 6.40 32.18
C LEU A 580 25.84 7.80 31.85
N LEU A 581 24.85 8.30 32.59
CA LEU A 581 24.31 9.65 32.38
C LEU A 581 25.33 10.76 32.67
N ALA A 582 26.29 10.52 33.57
CA ALA A 582 27.42 11.45 33.75
C ALA A 582 28.32 11.53 32.50
N GLN A 583 28.49 10.41 31.79
CA GLN A 583 29.23 10.40 30.52
C GLN A 583 28.40 11.04 29.39
N ALA A 584 27.09 10.80 29.37
CA ALA A 584 26.17 11.44 28.44
C ALA A 584 26.16 12.97 28.59
N ASP A 585 26.23 13.46 29.83
CA ASP A 585 26.37 14.90 30.13
C ASP A 585 27.70 15.46 29.60
N ALA A 586 28.82 14.76 29.81
CA ALA A 586 30.12 15.16 29.25
C ALA A 586 30.14 15.14 27.70
N ALA A 587 29.31 14.32 27.08
CA ALA A 587 29.13 14.24 25.63
C ALA A 587 28.11 15.27 25.07
N GLY A 588 27.47 16.08 25.92
CA GLY A 588 26.48 17.07 25.51
C GLY A 588 25.14 16.47 25.09
N LEU A 589 24.79 15.27 25.56
CA LEU A 589 23.52 14.62 25.26
C LEU A 589 22.42 15.13 26.19
N HIS A 590 21.20 15.25 25.67
CA HIS A 590 20.01 15.68 26.42
C HIS A 590 18.95 14.58 26.59
N ARG A 591 19.11 13.49 25.85
CA ARG A 591 18.17 12.37 25.78
C ARG A 591 18.95 11.08 25.56
N LEU A 592 18.62 10.04 26.33
CA LEU A 592 19.19 8.71 26.20
C LEU A 592 18.08 7.66 26.31
N ASP A 593 17.89 6.88 25.26
CA ASP A 593 16.91 5.79 25.19
C ASP A 593 17.66 4.48 24.99
N MET A 594 17.39 3.47 25.82
CA MET A 594 18.09 2.18 25.83
C MET A 594 17.10 1.05 26.04
N GLY A 595 17.32 -0.12 25.44
CA GLY A 595 16.44 -1.28 25.65
C GLY A 595 17.19 -2.60 25.50
N ASP A 596 16.74 -3.59 26.26
CA ASP A 596 17.11 -5.00 26.10
C ASP A 596 15.86 -5.88 25.95
N ALA A 597 16.03 -7.20 25.95
CA ALA A 597 14.91 -8.14 25.79
C ALA A 597 13.93 -8.16 26.98
N SER A 598 14.24 -7.47 28.08
CA SER A 598 13.48 -7.50 29.33
C SER A 598 12.91 -6.15 29.75
N HIS A 599 13.61 -5.05 29.46
CA HIS A 599 13.22 -3.71 29.88
C HIS A 599 13.71 -2.64 28.90
N VAL A 600 13.00 -1.51 28.92
CA VAL A 600 13.41 -0.26 28.29
C VAL A 600 13.72 0.79 29.36
N TRP A 601 14.65 1.68 29.04
CA TRP A 601 15.10 2.79 29.87
C TRP A 601 15.08 4.07 29.07
N SER A 602 14.62 5.14 29.69
CA SER A 602 14.57 6.46 29.08
C SER A 602 15.06 7.50 30.08
N ALA A 603 15.99 8.35 29.64
CA ALA A 603 16.49 9.46 30.40
C ALA A 603 16.33 10.77 29.63
N ARG A 604 15.86 11.81 30.32
CA ARG A 604 15.73 13.18 29.79
C ARG A 604 16.40 14.15 30.72
N ARG A 605 17.14 15.11 30.15
CA ARG A 605 17.76 16.18 30.93
C ARG A 605 16.77 17.33 31.07
N GLY A 606 16.44 17.68 32.32
CA GLY A 606 15.64 18.85 32.65
C GLY A 606 16.43 20.15 32.54
N GLN A 607 15.72 21.28 32.53
CA GLN A 607 16.32 22.62 32.41
C GLN A 607 17.30 22.97 33.55
N GLY A 608 17.14 22.35 34.73
CA GLY A 608 18.04 22.50 35.89
C GLY A 608 19.32 21.66 35.84
N GLY A 609 19.56 20.92 34.75
CA GLY A 609 20.73 20.04 34.61
C GLY A 609 20.57 18.65 35.23
N ASP A 610 19.44 18.38 35.88
CA ASP A 610 19.10 17.08 36.45
C ASP A 610 18.57 16.14 35.37
N TRP A 611 18.88 14.86 35.49
CA TRP A 611 18.33 13.82 34.64
C TRP A 611 17.11 13.18 35.31
N ARG A 612 16.04 13.05 34.55
CA ARG A 612 14.87 12.23 34.88
C ARG A 612 15.05 10.90 34.16
N LEU A 613 15.14 9.81 34.91
CA LEU A 613 15.38 8.46 34.42
C LEU A 613 14.19 7.59 34.78
N ALA A 614 13.69 6.78 33.85
CA ALA A 614 12.66 5.80 34.14
C ALA A 614 12.89 4.48 33.40
N ARG A 615 12.29 3.41 33.93
CA ARG A 615 12.33 2.06 33.36
C ARG A 615 10.91 1.49 33.25
N ALA A 616 10.65 0.75 32.16
CA ALA A 616 9.43 -0.04 32.00
C ALA A 616 9.73 -1.36 31.26
N ALA A 617 8.70 -2.21 31.12
CA ALA A 617 8.81 -3.47 30.37
C ALA A 617 8.94 -3.23 28.85
N ASP A 618 8.24 -2.22 28.32
CA ASP A 618 8.24 -1.83 26.91
C ASP A 618 8.03 -0.31 26.74
N TRP A 619 8.25 0.18 25.52
CA TRP A 619 8.18 1.62 25.20
C TRP A 619 6.77 2.20 25.38
N ASP A 620 5.72 1.41 25.11
CA ASP A 620 4.33 1.85 25.22
C ASP A 620 3.92 2.06 26.69
N THR A 621 4.41 1.20 27.57
CA THR A 621 4.20 1.29 29.02
C THR A 621 4.99 2.47 29.59
N LEU A 622 6.23 2.66 29.12
CA LEU A 622 7.08 3.79 29.53
C LEU A 622 6.43 5.13 29.18
N ASP A 623 5.92 5.29 27.96
CA ASP A 623 5.29 6.53 27.52
C ASP A 623 3.99 6.83 28.30
N ARG A 624 3.19 5.79 28.53
CA ARG A 624 1.90 5.90 29.24
C ARG A 624 2.06 6.24 30.72
N GLU A 625 3.01 5.63 31.41
CA GLU A 625 3.12 5.74 32.88
C GLU A 625 4.03 6.87 33.33
N VAL A 626 5.10 7.15 32.59
CA VAL A 626 6.16 8.08 33.00
C VAL A 626 6.58 9.08 31.92
N GLY A 627 6.04 9.00 30.70
CA GLY A 627 6.37 9.90 29.59
C GLY A 627 6.19 11.37 29.93
N ALA A 628 5.01 11.74 30.46
CA ALA A 628 4.72 13.11 30.90
C ALA A 628 5.67 13.61 32.00
N TRP A 629 6.14 12.72 32.88
CA TRP A 629 7.11 13.07 33.91
C TRP A 629 8.53 13.19 33.36
N LEU A 630 8.92 12.38 32.36
CA LEU A 630 10.23 12.48 31.72
C LEU A 630 10.38 13.79 30.94
N ASP A 631 9.31 14.28 30.31
CA ASP A 631 9.39 15.38 29.36
C ASP A 631 9.46 16.79 29.97
N GLY A 632 9.04 17.00 31.23
CA GLY A 632 9.17 18.33 31.85
C GLY A 632 8.03 18.74 32.74
#